data_AF-A0A959EK04-F1
#
_entry.id   AF-A0A959EK04-F1
#
_cell.length_a   1.000
_cell.length_b   1.000
_cell.length_c   1.000
_cell.angle_alpha   90.00
_cell.angle_beta   90.00
_cell.angle_gamma   90.00
#
_symmetry.space_group_name_H-M   'P 1'
#
loop_
_entity.id
_entity.type
_entity.pdbx_description
1 polymer ?
#
loop_
_entity_poly.entity_id
_entity_poly.type
_entity_poly.pdbx_seq_one_letter_code
_entity_poly.pdbx_strand_id
1 'polypeptide(L)'
;MQPCEPGFEDGRDAILAADEALFGGANQCLIWEVFARRGLGYYASQGFFFSTADGTEDFEPLPTCVPELKIKKTASDFIEAGDEIQYTLTVVNHKPETLTNVVVTDDLPNGLTYVAGSGSIEPVVDGSQLTFELGDLPFDQEVVITYEAKSVETL
;
A
#
# COMPACT_ATOMS: atom_id res chain seq x y z
N MET A 1 -3.69 -23.99 17.19
CA MET A 1 -3.57 -25.40 16.76
C MET A 1 -3.34 -25.36 15.27
N GLN A 2 -2.25 -25.93 14.76
CA GLN A 2 -1.95 -25.91 13.33
C GLN A 2 -2.84 -26.90 12.56
N PRO A 3 -3.25 -26.58 11.31
CA PRO A 3 -3.98 -27.51 10.46
C PRO A 3 -3.11 -28.70 10.02
N CYS A 4 -3.73 -29.74 9.47
CA CYS A 4 -3.01 -30.81 8.78
C CYS A 4 -2.39 -30.23 7.50
N GLU A 5 -1.08 -30.43 7.31
CA GLU A 5 -0.29 -29.83 6.23
C GLU A 5 -0.14 -28.29 6.33
N PRO A 6 0.43 -27.77 7.43
CA PRO A 6 0.57 -26.32 7.62
C PRO A 6 1.59 -25.73 6.66
N GLY A 7 1.26 -24.57 6.09
CA GLY A 7 2.20 -23.71 5.37
C GLY A 7 2.90 -22.71 6.30
N PHE A 8 3.65 -21.78 5.70
CA PHE A 8 4.40 -20.78 6.46
C PHE A 8 3.49 -19.77 7.20
N GLU A 9 2.33 -19.45 6.63
CA GLU A 9 1.32 -18.59 7.26
C GLU A 9 0.75 -19.27 8.49
N ASP A 10 0.37 -20.55 8.37
CA ASP A 10 -0.11 -21.36 9.49
C ASP A 10 0.92 -21.44 10.64
N GLY A 11 2.21 -21.44 10.30
CA GLY A 11 3.31 -21.38 11.24
C GLY A 11 3.38 -20.06 12.00
N ARG A 12 3.32 -18.92 11.29
CA ARG A 12 3.23 -17.57 11.87
C ARG A 12 2.02 -17.47 12.80
N ASP A 13 0.85 -17.87 12.32
CA ASP A 13 -0.41 -17.74 13.04
C ASP A 13 -0.45 -18.61 14.29
N ALA A 14 0.18 -19.78 14.27
CA ALA A 14 0.36 -20.61 15.45
C ALA A 14 1.23 -19.94 16.52
N ILE A 15 2.27 -19.20 16.12
CA ILE A 15 3.12 -18.44 17.04
C ILE A 15 2.35 -17.24 17.62
N LEU A 16 1.59 -16.53 16.80
CA LEU A 16 0.70 -15.45 17.26
C LEU A 16 -0.35 -15.99 18.25
N ALA A 17 -0.96 -17.13 17.95
CA ALA A 17 -1.93 -17.77 18.85
C ALA A 17 -1.28 -18.25 20.16
N ALA A 18 -0.03 -18.71 20.12
CA ALA A 18 0.72 -19.07 21.32
C ALA A 18 1.04 -17.84 22.18
N ASP A 19 1.40 -16.72 21.55
CA ASP A 19 1.63 -15.45 22.25
C ASP A 19 0.34 -14.93 22.91
N GLU A 20 -0.78 -15.02 22.21
CA GLU A 20 -2.09 -14.70 22.77
C GLU A 20 -2.41 -15.57 24.00
N ALA A 21 -2.22 -16.89 23.89
CA ALA A 21 -2.56 -17.83 24.96
C ALA A 21 -1.65 -17.73 26.21
N LEU A 22 -0.37 -17.40 26.03
CA LEU A 22 0.63 -17.42 27.12
C LEU A 22 0.97 -16.03 27.65
N PHE A 23 0.88 -15.00 26.82
CA PHE A 23 1.34 -13.65 27.13
C PHE A 23 0.28 -12.57 26.83
N GLY A 24 -0.95 -12.96 26.46
CA GLY A 24 -2.04 -12.03 26.18
C GLY A 24 -1.77 -11.10 24.99
N GLY A 25 -0.99 -11.58 24.02
CA GLY A 25 -0.70 -10.83 22.80
C GLY A 25 0.35 -9.73 22.97
N ALA A 26 1.07 -9.70 24.10
CA ALA A 26 2.06 -8.67 24.39
C ALA A 26 3.18 -8.55 23.34
N ASN A 27 3.47 -9.62 22.59
CA ASN A 27 4.54 -9.65 21.61
C ASN A 27 4.05 -9.63 20.15
N GLN A 28 2.75 -9.48 19.90
CA GLN A 28 2.16 -9.51 18.55
C GLN A 28 2.88 -8.58 17.58
N CYS A 29 3.17 -7.34 17.98
CA CYS A 29 3.85 -6.37 17.10
C CYS A 29 5.28 -6.79 16.74
N LEU A 30 6.04 -7.30 17.71
CA LEU A 30 7.39 -7.79 17.45
C LEU A 30 7.35 -9.04 16.56
N ILE A 31 6.43 -9.96 16.81
CA ILE A 31 6.24 -11.17 16.00
C ILE A 31 5.92 -10.77 14.56
N TRP A 32 4.90 -9.93 14.35
CA TRP A 32 4.55 -9.45 13.02
C TRP A 32 5.70 -8.74 12.31
N GLU A 33 6.44 -7.88 13.02
CA GLU A 33 7.60 -7.20 12.46
C GLU A 33 8.68 -8.18 11.96
N VAL A 34 9.01 -9.22 12.73
CA VAL A 34 10.07 -10.16 12.33
C VAL A 34 9.65 -11.11 11.20
N PHE A 35 8.36 -11.43 11.11
CA PHE A 35 7.77 -12.24 10.03
C PHE A 35 7.63 -11.41 8.75
N ALA A 36 7.15 -10.17 8.84
CA ALA A 36 7.06 -9.25 7.72
C ALA A 36 8.41 -9.04 7.04
N ARG A 37 9.49 -8.83 7.81
CA ARG A 37 10.87 -8.74 7.25
C ARG A 37 11.35 -9.98 6.48
N ARG A 38 10.63 -11.10 6.57
CA ARG A 38 10.91 -12.35 5.87
C ARG A 38 9.89 -12.69 4.77
N GLY A 39 9.05 -11.74 4.37
CA GLY A 39 8.05 -11.95 3.33
C GLY A 39 6.74 -12.58 3.84
N LEU A 40 6.56 -12.68 5.16
CA LEU A 40 5.36 -13.22 5.83
C LEU A 40 4.56 -12.11 6.53
N GLY A 41 4.49 -10.96 5.87
CA GLY A 41 3.75 -9.77 6.31
C GLY A 41 2.24 -9.98 6.34
N TYR A 42 1.52 -8.93 6.73
CA TYR A 42 0.09 -8.96 6.99
C TYR A 42 -0.72 -9.40 5.76
N TYR A 43 -0.30 -9.02 4.55
CA TYR A 43 -0.97 -9.39 3.31
C TYR A 43 -0.29 -10.57 2.58
N ALA A 44 0.65 -11.27 3.24
CA ALA A 44 1.31 -12.42 2.64
C ALA A 44 0.30 -13.55 2.46
N SER A 45 0.40 -14.27 1.34
CA SER A 45 -0.43 -15.43 1.06
C SER A 45 0.46 -16.63 0.79
N GLN A 46 0.21 -17.74 1.49
CA GLN A 46 0.94 -18.99 1.24
C GLN A 46 0.47 -19.74 -0.02
N GLY A 47 -0.62 -19.30 -0.67
CA GLY A 47 -1.21 -19.99 -1.82
C GLY A 47 -1.79 -21.36 -1.46
N PHE A 48 -1.88 -22.25 -2.44
CA PHE A 48 -2.38 -23.62 -2.27
C PHE A 48 -1.25 -24.61 -1.94
N PHE A 49 -1.52 -25.57 -1.04
CA PHE A 49 -0.55 -26.57 -0.59
C PHE A 49 0.09 -27.43 -1.70
N PHE A 50 -0.54 -27.55 -2.86
CA PHE A 50 -0.03 -28.32 -4.01
C PHE A 50 0.74 -27.48 -5.03
N SER A 51 0.88 -26.17 -4.78
CA SER A 51 1.58 -25.24 -5.65
C SER A 51 2.68 -24.52 -4.88
N THR A 52 3.85 -24.45 -5.48
CA THR A 52 5.00 -23.72 -4.92
C THR A 52 5.16 -22.34 -5.55
N ALA A 53 4.25 -21.92 -6.43
CA ALA A 53 4.42 -20.77 -7.32
C ALA A 53 3.29 -19.72 -7.20
N ASP A 54 2.27 -19.97 -6.40
CA ASP A 54 1.11 -19.10 -6.20
C ASP A 54 1.13 -18.37 -4.84
N GLY A 55 2.19 -18.57 -4.05
CA GLY A 55 2.45 -17.78 -2.86
C GLY A 55 2.87 -16.36 -3.23
N THR A 56 2.40 -15.38 -2.45
CA THR A 56 2.79 -13.97 -2.58
C THR A 56 3.42 -13.53 -1.27
N GLU A 57 4.66 -13.07 -1.36
CA GLU A 57 5.34 -12.46 -0.22
C GLU A 57 4.79 -11.06 0.06
N ASP A 58 4.76 -10.71 1.34
CA ASP A 58 4.44 -9.36 1.79
C ASP A 58 5.40 -8.96 2.90
N PHE A 59 5.78 -7.69 2.93
CA PHE A 59 6.73 -7.16 3.91
C PHE A 59 6.09 -6.17 4.87
N GLU A 60 4.76 -6.05 4.86
CA GLU A 60 4.05 -5.14 5.73
C GLU A 60 3.83 -5.76 7.12
N PRO A 61 4.15 -5.04 8.21
CA PRO A 61 3.77 -5.48 9.55
C PRO A 61 2.26 -5.29 9.76
N LEU A 62 1.72 -5.85 10.83
CA LEU A 62 0.31 -5.68 11.23
C LEU A 62 -0.05 -4.18 11.31
N PRO A 63 -1.08 -3.71 10.57
CA PRO A 63 -1.47 -2.29 10.53
C PRO A 63 -1.65 -1.63 11.91
N THR A 64 -2.21 -2.34 12.88
CA THR A 64 -2.43 -1.81 14.23
C THR A 64 -1.14 -1.58 15.03
N CYS A 65 -0.03 -2.21 14.64
CA CYS A 65 1.28 -2.02 15.25
C CYS A 65 2.04 -0.81 14.68
N VAL A 66 1.62 -0.34 13.49
CA VAL A 66 2.16 0.84 12.81
C VAL A 66 1.00 1.74 12.36
N PRO A 67 0.30 2.42 13.29
CA PRO A 67 -0.90 3.18 12.99
C PRO A 67 -0.58 4.51 12.28
N GLU A 68 -0.25 4.41 10.99
CA GLU A 68 0.11 5.50 10.11
C GLU A 68 -0.77 5.53 8.85
N LEU A 69 -0.80 6.67 8.17
CA LEU A 69 -1.35 6.75 6.82
C LEU A 69 -0.22 6.42 5.87
N LYS A 70 -0.37 5.35 5.10
CA LYS A 70 0.63 4.95 4.10
C LYS A 70 0.28 5.53 2.75
N ILE A 71 1.32 5.97 2.04
CA ILE A 71 1.25 6.39 0.64
C ILE A 71 2.42 5.79 -0.13
N LYS A 72 2.12 5.17 -1.26
CA LYS A 72 3.10 4.63 -2.20
C LYS A 72 2.87 5.28 -3.56
N LYS A 73 3.92 5.83 -4.15
CA LYS A 73 3.89 6.38 -5.51
C LYS A 73 4.75 5.52 -6.43
N THR A 74 4.19 5.12 -7.55
CA THR A 74 4.90 4.44 -8.64
C THR A 74 4.65 5.16 -9.95
N ALA A 75 5.60 5.07 -10.87
CA ALA A 75 5.46 5.55 -12.24
C ALA A 75 5.66 4.37 -13.19
N SER A 76 5.12 4.45 -14.40
CA SER A 76 5.38 3.49 -15.47
C SER A 76 6.87 3.48 -15.87
N ASP A 77 7.48 2.30 -15.98
CA ASP A 77 8.92 2.11 -16.22
C ASP A 77 9.40 2.46 -17.64
N PHE A 78 8.49 2.52 -18.62
CA PHE A 78 8.80 2.76 -20.03
C PHE A 78 7.96 3.91 -20.57
N ILE A 79 8.65 4.96 -21.00
CA ILE A 79 8.07 6.09 -21.72
C ILE A 79 9.00 6.37 -22.90
N GLU A 80 8.47 6.36 -24.14
CA GLU A 80 9.20 6.95 -25.25
C GLU A 80 9.23 8.48 -25.09
N ALA A 81 10.20 9.14 -25.71
CA ALA A 81 10.27 10.60 -25.67
C ALA A 81 9.02 11.18 -26.36
N GLY A 82 8.10 11.75 -25.57
CA GLY A 82 6.82 12.28 -26.04
C GLY A 82 5.59 11.53 -25.51
N ASP A 83 5.77 10.37 -24.85
CA ASP A 83 4.69 9.65 -24.19
C ASP A 83 4.31 10.27 -22.85
N GLU A 84 3.07 10.02 -22.44
CA GLU A 84 2.55 10.43 -21.15
C GLU A 84 3.01 9.45 -20.06
N ILE A 85 3.47 9.98 -18.93
CA ILE A 85 3.91 9.22 -17.77
C ILE A 85 2.67 8.91 -16.93
N GLN A 86 2.35 7.62 -16.80
CA GLN A 86 1.31 7.19 -15.88
C GLN A 86 1.88 7.07 -14.47
N TYR A 87 1.26 7.77 -13.53
CA TYR A 87 1.53 7.68 -12.11
C TYR A 87 0.41 6.95 -11.40
N THR A 88 0.79 6.15 -10.41
CA THR A 88 -0.13 5.45 -9.50
C THR A 88 0.24 5.78 -8.06
N LEU A 89 -0.73 6.33 -7.33
CA LEU A 89 -0.65 6.58 -5.89
C LEU A 89 -1.57 5.58 -5.19
N THR A 90 -1.02 4.80 -4.28
CA THR A 90 -1.78 3.88 -3.41
C THR A 90 -1.75 4.44 -2.00
N VAL A 91 -2.93 4.72 -1.44
CA VAL A 91 -3.10 5.35 -0.12
C VAL A 91 -3.89 4.40 0.77
N VAL A 92 -3.36 4.05 1.94
CA VAL A 92 -4.00 3.10 2.86
C VAL A 92 -3.99 3.66 4.28
N ASN A 93 -5.15 3.64 4.95
CA ASN A 93 -5.27 4.05 6.35
C ASN A 93 -5.02 2.88 7.31
N HIS A 94 -3.87 2.83 7.97
CA HIS A 94 -3.58 1.85 9.02
C HIS A 94 -3.88 2.37 10.44
N LYS A 95 -4.43 3.58 10.59
CA LYS A 95 -4.90 4.05 11.88
C LYS A 95 -6.21 3.35 12.24
N PRO A 96 -6.41 2.96 13.51
CA PRO A 96 -7.61 2.23 13.95
C PRO A 96 -8.90 3.05 13.84
N GLU A 97 -8.80 4.35 13.57
CA GLU A 97 -9.92 5.28 13.40
C GLU A 97 -10.13 5.62 11.93
N THR A 98 -11.36 6.02 11.59
CA THR A 98 -11.66 6.58 10.27
C THR A 98 -11.04 7.97 10.16
N LEU A 99 -10.17 8.16 9.17
CA LEU A 99 -9.65 9.47 8.84
C LEU A 99 -10.72 10.23 8.07
N THR A 100 -10.88 11.52 8.38
CA THR A 100 -11.83 12.40 7.68
C THR A 100 -11.07 13.50 6.96
N ASN A 101 -11.62 13.98 5.84
CA ASN A 101 -11.00 15.02 5.02
C ASN A 101 -9.55 14.69 4.62
N VAL A 102 -9.30 13.45 4.19
CA VAL A 102 -7.98 13.04 3.71
C VAL A 102 -7.69 13.73 2.38
N VAL A 103 -6.54 14.39 2.33
CA VAL A 103 -6.05 15.10 1.14
C VAL A 103 -4.65 14.60 0.81
N VAL A 104 -4.40 14.33 -0.46
CA VAL A 104 -3.09 13.92 -0.98
C VAL A 104 -2.60 14.99 -1.94
N THR A 105 -1.40 15.50 -1.69
CA THR A 105 -0.74 16.49 -2.56
C THR A 105 0.44 15.85 -3.27
N ASP A 106 0.54 16.06 -4.58
CA ASP A 106 1.63 15.59 -5.41
C ASP A 106 2.25 16.76 -6.17
N ASP A 107 3.51 17.06 -5.89
CA ASP A 107 4.29 18.06 -6.61
C ASP A 107 5.00 17.41 -7.80
N LEU A 108 4.53 17.71 -9.01
CA LEU A 108 5.16 17.22 -10.22
C LEU A 108 6.56 17.84 -10.38
N PRO A 109 7.58 17.03 -10.73
CA PRO A 109 8.89 17.54 -11.11
C PRO A 109 8.83 18.59 -12.22
N ASN A 110 9.80 19.52 -12.22
CA ASN A 110 9.93 20.51 -13.28
C ASN A 110 9.98 19.85 -14.67
N GLY A 111 9.26 20.44 -15.62
CA GLY A 111 9.18 19.93 -16.98
C GLY A 111 8.07 18.90 -17.19
N LEU A 112 7.23 18.62 -16.19
CA LEU A 112 6.01 17.82 -16.34
C LEU A 112 4.76 18.67 -16.09
N THR A 113 3.70 18.36 -16.82
CA THR A 113 2.35 18.92 -16.64
C THR A 113 1.33 17.80 -16.59
N TYR A 114 0.34 17.94 -15.72
CA TYR A 114 -0.79 17.01 -15.64
C TYR A 114 -1.61 17.01 -16.94
N VAL A 115 -2.11 15.83 -17.31
CA VAL A 115 -3.02 15.61 -18.43
C VAL A 115 -4.45 15.65 -17.91
N ALA A 116 -5.17 16.74 -18.18
CA ALA A 116 -6.55 16.93 -17.69
C ALA A 116 -7.49 15.78 -18.13
N GLY A 117 -8.26 15.23 -17.19
CA GLY A 117 -9.18 14.12 -17.47
C GLY A 117 -8.52 12.72 -17.42
N SER A 118 -7.22 12.63 -17.13
CA SER A 118 -6.52 11.34 -16.94
C SER A 118 -6.66 10.78 -15.52
N GLY A 119 -7.17 11.58 -14.58
CA GLY A 119 -7.25 11.23 -13.17
C GLY A 119 -8.36 10.21 -12.93
N SER A 120 -8.10 9.12 -12.20
CA SER A 120 -9.19 8.30 -11.63
C SER A 120 -9.97 9.09 -10.57
N ILE A 121 -9.28 10.02 -9.91
CA ILE A 121 -9.84 11.10 -9.10
C ILE A 121 -9.27 12.39 -9.68
N GLU A 122 -10.14 13.32 -10.05
CA GLU A 122 -9.72 14.59 -10.63
C GLU A 122 -9.05 15.48 -9.56
N PRO A 123 -7.80 15.90 -9.75
CA PRO A 123 -7.13 16.79 -8.83
C PRO A 123 -7.53 18.25 -9.04
N VAL A 124 -7.43 19.03 -7.98
CA VAL A 124 -7.29 20.48 -8.10
C VAL A 124 -5.84 20.77 -8.51
N VAL A 125 -5.66 21.38 -9.68
CA VAL A 125 -4.35 21.67 -10.27
C VAL A 125 -3.98 23.12 -10.02
N ASP A 126 -2.87 23.35 -9.31
CA ASP A 126 -2.26 24.67 -9.13
C ASP A 126 -0.80 24.65 -9.62
N GLY A 127 -0.60 25.08 -10.87
CA GLY A 127 0.71 24.99 -11.53
C GLY A 127 1.16 23.54 -11.71
N SER A 128 2.21 23.14 -10.97
CA SER A 128 2.74 21.77 -10.95
C SER A 128 2.26 20.94 -9.76
N GLN A 129 1.45 21.51 -8.86
CA GLN A 129 0.92 20.81 -7.70
C GLN A 129 -0.47 20.24 -8.00
N LEU A 130 -0.65 18.96 -7.70
CA LEU A 130 -1.92 18.24 -7.80
C LEU A 130 -2.44 17.95 -6.41
N THR A 131 -3.68 18.36 -6.13
CA THR A 131 -4.34 18.10 -4.85
C THR A 131 -5.54 17.18 -5.06
N PHE A 132 -5.48 15.98 -4.49
CA PHE A 132 -6.54 14.98 -4.52
C PHE A 132 -7.30 14.95 -3.20
N GLU A 133 -8.60 15.17 -3.24
CA GLU A 133 -9.48 15.06 -2.08
C GLU A 133 -10.08 13.64 -2.03
N LEU A 134 -9.69 12.86 -1.01
CA LEU A 134 -10.15 11.48 -0.83
C LEU A 134 -11.39 11.36 0.06
N GLY A 135 -11.67 12.39 0.87
CA GLY A 135 -12.78 12.39 1.80
C GLY A 135 -12.50 11.50 3.02
N ASP A 136 -13.46 10.64 3.37
CA ASP A 136 -13.35 9.76 4.53
C ASP A 136 -12.67 8.44 4.16
N LEU A 137 -11.67 8.06 4.94
CA LEU A 137 -10.88 6.85 4.75
C LEU A 137 -10.95 5.97 6.01
N PRO A 138 -11.89 5.01 6.07
CA PRO A 138 -11.96 3.95 7.08
C PRO A 138 -10.65 3.17 7.27
N PHE A 139 -10.54 2.46 8.39
CA PHE A 139 -9.40 1.57 8.66
C PHE A 139 -9.29 0.48 7.59
N ASP A 140 -8.06 0.20 7.15
CA ASP A 140 -7.69 -0.80 6.14
C ASP A 140 -8.32 -0.52 4.75
N GLN A 141 -8.88 0.68 4.55
CA GLN A 141 -9.35 1.09 3.24
C GLN A 141 -8.18 1.58 2.40
N GLU A 142 -8.04 0.97 1.22
CA GLU A 142 -7.12 1.39 0.17
C GLU A 142 -7.84 2.27 -0.86
N VAL A 143 -7.21 3.36 -1.26
CA VAL A 143 -7.60 4.19 -2.40
C VAL A 143 -6.44 4.25 -3.38
N VAL A 144 -6.73 3.90 -4.63
CA VAL A 144 -5.78 3.95 -5.74
C VAL A 144 -6.13 5.12 -6.66
N ILE A 145 -5.19 6.06 -6.80
CA ILE A 145 -5.28 7.21 -7.68
C ILE A 145 -4.34 6.97 -8.85
N THR A 146 -4.85 7.05 -10.07
CA THR A 146 -4.05 7.02 -11.29
C THR A 146 -4.19 8.34 -12.00
N TYR A 147 -3.10 8.87 -12.54
CA TYR A 147 -3.12 10.08 -13.35
C TYR A 147 -1.95 10.09 -14.33
N GLU A 148 -2.06 10.88 -15.39
CA GLU A 148 -1.02 11.02 -16.40
C GLU A 148 -0.39 12.41 -16.36
N ALA A 149 0.92 12.47 -16.60
CA ALA A 149 1.65 13.71 -16.78
C ALA A 149 2.51 13.64 -18.05
N LYS A 150 2.57 14.72 -18.80
CA LYS A 150 3.37 14.83 -20.02
C LYS A 150 4.46 15.87 -19.87
N SER A 151 5.49 15.76 -20.70
CA SER A 151 6.56 16.77 -20.72
C SER A 151 6.03 18.11 -21.22
N VAL A 152 6.54 19.19 -20.63
CA VAL A 152 6.31 20.55 -21.12
C VAL A 152 7.34 20.80 -22.23
N GLU A 153 6.88 20.94 -23.48
CA GLU A 153 7.77 21.40 -24.55
C GLU A 153 8.34 22.77 -24.19
N THR A 154 9.65 22.86 -24.04
CA THR A 154 10.35 24.14 -23.85
C THR A 154 10.61 24.70 -25.25
N LEU A 155 9.83 25.70 -25.67
CA LEU A 155 10.07 26.46 -26.90
C LEU A 155 11.33 27.32 -26.82
#